data_AF-A0A947C3S5-F1
#
_entry.id   AF-A0A947C3S5-F1
#
_cell.length_a   1.000
_cell.length_b   1.000
_cell.length_c   1.000
_cell.angle_alpha   90.00
_cell.angle_beta   90.00
_cell.angle_gamma   90.00
#
_symmetry.space_group_name_H-M   'P 1'
#
loop_
_entity.id
_entity.type
_entity.pdbx_description
1 polymer ?
#
loop_
_entity_poly.entity_id
_entity_poly.type
_entity_poly.pdbx_seq_one_letter_code
_entity_poly.pdbx_strand_id
1 'polypeptide(L)'
;MSEHKQKLEFGGVPGNFAMIFGLPIFTAYLFFAVRFNDGAVLPGPGADWEGFKQAMMPTGRAAVIYGVWFVLQALLQRYAPGREVLGAELPDGSRLPYRMNGLFSLFVSFIVVAIAHWSGVFSIRELYDQFGALISVMTI
;
A
#
# COMPACT_ATOMS: atom_id res chain seq x y z
N MET A 1 11.87 40.70 -3.28
CA MET A 1 12.12 39.26 -3.10
C MET A 1 11.49 38.88 -1.77
N SER A 2 10.20 38.51 -1.74
CA SER A 2 9.58 38.11 -0.48
C SER A 2 10.09 36.73 -0.12
N GLU A 3 10.69 36.62 1.05
CA GLU A 3 11.11 35.36 1.65
C GLU A 3 9.83 34.55 1.90
N HIS A 4 9.53 33.60 1.01
CA HIS A 4 8.42 32.69 1.20
C HIS A 4 8.83 31.72 2.31
N LYS A 5 8.58 32.11 3.56
CA LYS A 5 8.86 31.29 4.74
C LYS A 5 8.10 29.98 4.55
N GLN A 6 8.80 28.90 4.21
CA GLN A 6 8.18 27.59 4.01
C GLN A 6 7.37 27.27 5.25
N LYS A 7 6.04 27.16 5.09
CA LYS A 7 5.20 26.64 6.16
C LYS A 7 5.57 25.18 6.32
N LEU A 8 6.27 24.89 7.41
CA LEU A 8 6.54 23.54 7.82
C LEU A 8 5.23 22.92 8.30
N GLU A 9 4.70 21.98 7.54
CA GLU A 9 3.48 21.25 7.88
C GLU A 9 3.77 20.14 8.90
N PHE A 10 2.71 19.64 9.55
CA PHE A 10 2.76 18.46 10.44
C PHE A 10 3.82 18.53 11.55
N GLY A 11 3.92 19.67 12.25
CA GLY A 11 4.89 19.85 13.34
C GLY A 11 6.34 20.04 12.88
N GLY A 12 6.55 20.25 11.58
CA GLY A 12 7.84 20.47 10.96
C GLY A 12 8.75 19.25 11.00
N VAL A 13 10.06 19.48 10.96
CA VAL A 13 11.06 18.41 10.85
C VAL A 13 10.87 17.29 11.88
N PRO A 14 10.69 17.55 13.19
CA PRO A 14 10.52 16.47 14.17
C PRO A 14 9.19 15.70 13.97
N GLY A 15 8.11 16.39 13.61
CA GLY A 15 6.82 15.74 13.36
C GLY A 15 6.84 14.88 12.10
N ASN A 16 7.45 15.36 11.01
CA ASN A 16 7.65 14.58 9.79
C ASN A 16 8.54 13.36 10.05
N PHE A 17 9.61 13.51 10.82
CA PHE A 17 10.45 12.38 11.22
C PHE A 17 9.64 11.34 12.01
N ALA A 18 8.83 11.79 12.98
CA ALA A 18 7.95 10.91 13.73
C ALA A 18 6.93 10.19 12.84
N MET A 19 6.39 10.81 11.79
CA MET A 19 5.45 10.16 10.87
C MET A 19 6.12 9.14 9.95
N ILE A 20 7.30 9.45 9.40
CA ILE A 20 8.05 8.55 8.50
C ILE A 20 8.29 7.19 9.17
N PHE A 21 8.67 7.17 10.44
CA PHE A 21 8.90 5.93 11.18
C PHE A 21 7.66 5.44 11.92
N GLY A 22 6.88 6.34 12.49
CA GLY A 22 5.74 6.02 13.35
C GLY A 22 4.60 5.36 12.58
N LEU A 23 4.29 5.81 11.37
CA LEU A 23 3.17 5.24 10.60
C LEU A 23 3.43 3.78 10.20
N PRO A 24 4.59 3.40 9.62
CA PRO A 24 4.87 2.00 9.34
C PRO A 24 4.93 1.13 10.60
N ILE A 25 5.53 1.63 11.69
CA ILE A 25 5.57 0.91 12.97
C ILE A 25 4.15 0.69 13.50
N PHE A 26 3.28 1.70 13.39
CA PHE A 26 1.89 1.59 13.81
C PHE A 26 1.11 0.59 12.97
N THR A 27 1.29 0.58 11.64
CA THR A 27 0.68 -0.42 10.76
C THR A 27 1.14 -1.85 11.11
N ALA A 28 2.45 -2.04 11.30
CA ALA A 28 2.99 -3.33 11.75
C ALA A 28 2.46 -3.74 13.13
N TYR A 29 2.28 -2.78 14.04
CA TYR A 29 1.69 -3.02 15.35
C TYR A 29 0.23 -3.44 15.29
N LEU A 30 -0.58 -2.83 14.42
CA LEU A 30 -1.97 -3.25 14.23
C LEU A 30 -2.05 -4.69 13.70
N PHE A 31 -1.14 -5.07 12.81
CA PHE A 31 -1.03 -6.46 12.36
C PHE A 31 -0.63 -7.39 13.52
N PHE A 32 0.36 -7.00 14.32
CA PHE A 32 0.73 -7.70 15.55
C PHE A 32 -0.48 -7.91 16.47
N ALA A 33 -1.19 -6.83 16.79
CA ALA A 33 -2.31 -6.83 17.71
C ALA A 33 -3.39 -7.83 17.27
N VAL A 34 -3.77 -7.80 15.99
CA VAL A 34 -4.83 -8.68 15.45
C VAL A 34 -4.37 -10.13 15.32
N ARG A 35 -3.16 -10.37 14.80
CA ARG A 35 -2.74 -11.73 14.39
C ARG A 35 -2.02 -12.51 15.49
N PHE A 36 -1.35 -11.82 16.41
CA PHE A 36 -0.44 -12.39 17.40
C PHE A 36 -0.76 -11.98 18.85
N ASN A 37 -1.85 -11.22 19.07
CA ASN A 37 -2.28 -10.77 20.40
C ASN A 37 -3.82 -10.81 20.56
N ASP A 38 -4.50 -11.70 19.83
CA ASP A 38 -5.97 -11.91 19.90
C ASP A 38 -6.82 -10.63 19.72
N GLY A 39 -6.30 -9.63 18.99
CA GLY A 39 -6.97 -8.35 18.77
C GLY A 39 -6.86 -7.37 19.95
N ALA A 40 -6.19 -7.72 21.04
CA ALA A 40 -6.01 -6.83 22.17
C ALA A 40 -5.06 -5.67 21.84
N VAL A 41 -5.39 -4.47 22.33
CA VAL A 41 -4.60 -3.25 22.08
C VAL A 41 -3.29 -3.25 22.86
N LEU A 42 -3.24 -3.90 24.03
CA LEU A 42 -2.02 -4.03 24.82
C LEU A 42 -1.53 -5.48 24.77
N PRO A 43 -0.22 -5.74 24.66
CA PRO A 43 0.33 -7.09 24.64
C PRO A 43 -0.01 -7.85 25.92
N GLY A 44 -0.69 -8.99 25.76
CA GLY A 44 -0.98 -9.90 26.86
C GLY A 44 0.17 -10.89 27.12
N PRO A 45 0.07 -11.72 28.18
CA PRO A 45 1.05 -12.76 28.46
C PRO A 45 1.22 -13.81 27.35
N GLY A 46 0.20 -13.99 26.51
CA GLY A 46 0.19 -14.94 25.39
C GLY A 46 0.62 -14.35 24.05
N ALA A 47 1.07 -13.09 24.01
CA ALA A 47 1.38 -12.42 22.75
C ALA A 47 2.60 -13.04 22.06
N ASP A 48 2.46 -13.41 20.79
CA ASP A 48 3.48 -14.13 20.02
C ASP A 48 4.39 -13.17 19.23
N TRP A 49 5.38 -12.63 19.92
CA TRP A 49 6.38 -11.74 19.33
C TRP A 49 7.33 -12.43 18.35
N GLU A 50 7.63 -13.72 18.57
CA GLU A 50 8.52 -14.47 17.69
C GLU A 50 7.86 -14.79 16.35
N GLY A 51 6.61 -15.27 16.38
CA GLY A 51 5.80 -15.47 15.18
C GLY A 51 5.59 -14.18 14.41
N PHE A 52 5.37 -13.05 15.10
CA PHE A 52 5.28 -11.75 14.46
C PHE A 52 6.56 -11.37 13.70
N LYS A 53 7.74 -11.49 14.34
CA LYS A 53 9.02 -11.19 13.68
C LYS A 53 9.24 -12.06 12.44
N GLN A 54 8.91 -13.35 12.53
CA GLN A 54 9.01 -14.28 11.41
C GLN A 54 8.06 -13.90 10.27
N ALA A 55 6.79 -13.57 10.60
CA ALA A 55 5.79 -13.19 9.61
C ALA A 55 6.13 -11.86 8.92
N MET A 56 6.84 -10.95 9.58
CA MET A 56 7.30 -9.68 9.02
C MET A 56 8.55 -9.81 8.14
N MET A 57 9.20 -10.98 8.07
CA MET A 57 10.36 -11.13 7.18
C MET A 57 9.92 -11.01 5.72
N PRO A 58 10.51 -10.11 4.91
CA PRO A 58 10.16 -9.99 3.50
C PRO A 58 10.50 -11.29 2.76
N THR A 59 9.57 -11.77 1.94
CA THR A 59 9.75 -12.99 1.14
C THR A 59 9.78 -12.66 -0.34
N GLY A 60 10.48 -13.49 -1.12
CA GLY A 60 10.46 -13.37 -2.58
C GLY A 60 9.05 -13.53 -3.17
N ARG A 61 8.20 -14.35 -2.54
CA ARG A 61 6.81 -14.54 -2.97
C ARG A 61 5.99 -13.25 -2.76
N ALA A 62 6.10 -12.61 -1.62
CA ALA A 62 5.44 -11.32 -1.35
C ALA A 62 5.91 -10.22 -2.32
N ALA A 63 7.22 -10.16 -2.58
CA ALA A 63 7.80 -9.22 -3.55
C ALA A 63 7.24 -9.42 -4.97
N VAL A 64 7.12 -10.68 -5.41
CA VAL A 64 6.52 -11.00 -6.72
C VAL A 64 5.04 -10.65 -6.76
N ILE A 65 4.27 -10.99 -5.72
CA ILE A 65 2.83 -10.65 -5.64
C ILE A 65 2.65 -9.14 -5.76
N TYR A 66 3.36 -8.36 -4.92
CA TYR A 66 3.28 -6.90 -4.94
C TYR A 66 3.74 -6.32 -6.28
N GLY A 67 4.89 -6.76 -6.78
CA GLY A 67 5.48 -6.24 -8.02
C GLY A 67 4.59 -6.49 -9.24
N VAL A 68 4.06 -7.71 -9.40
CA VAL A 68 3.12 -8.04 -10.49
C VAL A 68 1.85 -7.20 -10.37
N TRP A 69 1.29 -7.09 -9.16
CA TRP A 69 0.10 -6.26 -8.93
C TRP A 69 0.34 -4.78 -9.26
N PHE A 70 1.44 -4.20 -8.76
CA PHE A 70 1.79 -2.81 -9.00
C PHE A 70 1.98 -2.52 -10.49
N VAL A 71 2.72 -3.37 -11.20
CA VAL A 71 2.94 -3.23 -12.64
C VAL A 71 1.62 -3.36 -13.40
N LEU A 72 0.76 -4.31 -13.05
CA LEU A 72 -0.57 -4.45 -13.65
C LEU A 72 -1.39 -3.15 -13.49
N GLN A 73 -1.44 -2.58 -12.29
CA GLN A 73 -2.17 -1.33 -12.04
C GLN A 73 -1.56 -0.14 -12.82
N ALA A 74 -0.23 -0.05 -12.90
CA ALA A 74 0.45 0.98 -13.69
C ALA A 74 0.12 0.87 -15.19
N LEU A 75 0.11 -0.36 -15.73
CA LEU A 75 -0.26 -0.63 -17.11
C LEU A 75 -1.74 -0.29 -17.37
N LEU A 76 -2.65 -0.67 -16.46
CA LEU A 76 -4.06 -0.31 -16.58
C LEU A 76 -4.25 1.21 -16.53
N GLN A 77 -3.64 1.90 -15.57
CA GLN A 77 -3.72 3.36 -15.47
C GLN A 77 -3.23 4.04 -16.76
N ARG A 78 -2.17 3.52 -17.39
CA ARG A 78 -1.61 4.09 -18.63
C ARG A 78 -2.44 3.76 -19.87
N TYR A 79 -2.83 2.50 -20.05
CA TYR A 79 -3.32 1.98 -21.34
C TYR A 79 -4.81 1.66 -21.36
N ALA A 80 -5.46 1.49 -20.22
CA ALA A 80 -6.89 1.19 -20.20
C ALA A 80 -7.72 2.36 -20.77
N PRO A 81 -8.81 2.05 -21.51
CA PRO A 81 -9.70 3.05 -22.06
C PRO A 81 -10.32 3.89 -20.94
N GLY A 82 -10.31 5.21 -21.13
CA GLY A 82 -10.87 6.16 -20.17
C GLY A 82 -10.99 7.54 -20.79
N ARG A 83 -11.85 8.37 -20.22
CA ARG A 83 -11.99 9.77 -20.63
C ARG A 83 -10.82 10.57 -20.07
N GLU A 84 -10.29 11.48 -20.86
CA GLU A 84 -9.30 12.45 -20.37
C GLU A 84 -10.02 13.68 -19.82
N VAL A 85 -9.63 14.10 -18.63
CA VAL A 85 -10.22 15.22 -17.89
C VAL A 85 -9.09 16.10 -17.38
N LEU A 86 -9.28 17.42 -17.46
CA LEU A 86 -8.31 18.37 -16.90
C LEU A 86 -8.45 18.43 -15.38
N GLY A 87 -7.32 18.38 -14.69
CA GLY A 87 -7.27 18.49 -13.24
C GLY A 87 -7.56 19.91 -12.72
N ALA A 88 -7.30 20.08 -11.42
CA ALA A 88 -7.30 21.38 -10.79
C ALA A 88 -6.26 22.30 -11.44
N GLU A 89 -6.54 23.60 -11.37
CA GLU A 89 -5.62 24.63 -11.85
C GLU A 89 -4.41 24.73 -10.94
N LEU A 90 -3.22 24.67 -11.53
CA LEU A 90 -1.96 24.85 -10.84
C LEU A 90 -1.69 26.34 -10.59
N PRO A 91 -0.75 26.69 -9.67
CA PRO A 91 -0.42 28.08 -9.39
C PRO A 91 0.09 28.88 -10.61
N ASP A 92 0.54 28.19 -11.66
CA ASP A 92 0.99 28.78 -12.93
C ASP A 92 -0.15 28.91 -13.97
N GLY A 93 -1.38 28.56 -13.61
CA GLY A 93 -2.57 28.58 -14.48
C GLY A 93 -2.68 27.36 -15.41
N SER A 94 -1.70 26.44 -15.39
CA SER A 94 -1.75 25.23 -16.20
C SER A 94 -2.71 24.18 -15.59
N ARG A 95 -3.12 23.20 -16.41
CA ARG A 95 -3.94 22.06 -15.98
C ARG A 95 -3.38 20.78 -16.56
N LEU A 96 -3.17 19.79 -15.71
CA LEU A 96 -2.69 18.47 -16.13
C LEU A 96 -3.85 17.62 -16.66
N PRO A 97 -3.70 16.96 -17.82
CA PRO A 97 -4.67 15.99 -18.31
C PRO A 97 -4.55 14.66 -17.54
N TYR A 98 -5.68 14.15 -17.06
CA TYR A 98 -5.78 12.89 -16.34
C TYR A 98 -6.72 11.93 -17.06
N ARG A 99 -6.24 10.70 -17.31
CA ARG A 99 -7.08 9.64 -17.85
C ARG A 99 -7.85 8.96 -16.73
N MET A 100 -9.16 9.10 -16.77
CA MET A 100 -10.10 8.54 -15.80
C MET A 100 -10.60 7.18 -16.30
N ASN A 101 -9.92 6.11 -15.92
CA ASN A 101 -10.24 4.72 -16.26
C ASN A 101 -10.49 3.80 -15.04
N GLY A 102 -10.65 4.37 -13.84
CA GLY A 102 -10.70 3.60 -12.58
C GLY A 102 -11.71 2.45 -12.55
N LEU A 103 -12.95 2.67 -13.02
CA LEU A 103 -13.97 1.62 -13.02
C LEU A 103 -13.63 0.47 -13.99
N PHE A 104 -13.13 0.80 -15.17
CA PHE A 104 -12.68 -0.22 -16.14
C PHE A 104 -11.50 -1.02 -15.57
N SER A 105 -10.49 -0.32 -15.05
CA SER A 105 -9.31 -0.93 -14.45
C SER A 105 -9.67 -1.83 -13.26
N LEU A 106 -10.67 -1.45 -12.45
CA LEU A 106 -11.17 -2.26 -11.35
C LEU A 106 -11.79 -3.58 -11.84
N PHE A 107 -12.68 -3.54 -12.83
CA PHE A 107 -13.29 -4.75 -13.38
C PHE A 107 -12.27 -5.67 -14.03
N VAL A 108 -11.32 -5.12 -14.79
CA VAL A 108 -10.23 -5.92 -15.37
C VAL A 108 -9.40 -6.56 -14.27
N SER A 109 -9.09 -5.84 -13.19
CA SER A 109 -8.33 -6.38 -12.06
C SER A 109 -9.07 -7.55 -11.39
N PHE A 110 -10.37 -7.44 -11.17
CA PHE A 110 -11.18 -8.55 -10.64
C PHE A 110 -11.17 -9.77 -11.56
N ILE A 111 -11.33 -9.57 -12.86
CA ILE A 111 -11.28 -10.66 -13.84
C ILE A 111 -9.92 -11.35 -13.82
N VAL A 112 -8.82 -10.57 -13.83
CA VAL A 112 -7.45 -11.11 -13.80
C VAL A 112 -7.22 -11.92 -12.53
N VAL A 113 -7.60 -11.40 -11.35
CA VAL A 113 -7.45 -12.11 -10.09
C VAL A 113 -8.31 -13.38 -10.05
N ALA A 114 -9.56 -13.32 -10.53
CA ALA A 114 -10.45 -14.49 -10.58
C ALA A 114 -9.90 -15.59 -11.49
N ILE A 115 -9.39 -15.23 -12.68
CA ILE A 115 -8.76 -16.19 -13.60
C ILE A 115 -7.49 -16.78 -12.98
N ALA A 116 -6.63 -15.96 -12.37
CA ALA A 116 -5.42 -16.43 -11.71
C ALA A 116 -5.74 -17.39 -10.56
N HIS A 117 -6.85 -17.14 -9.84
CA HIS A 117 -7.35 -18.02 -8.79
C HIS A 117 -7.87 -19.34 -9.30
N TRP A 118 -8.79 -19.33 -10.28
CA TRP A 118 -9.40 -20.55 -10.79
C TRP A 118 -8.46 -21.42 -11.61
N SER A 119 -7.46 -20.82 -12.28
CA SER A 119 -6.41 -21.57 -12.98
C SER A 119 -5.42 -22.25 -12.02
N GLY A 120 -5.44 -21.91 -10.74
CA GLY A 120 -4.52 -22.46 -9.72
C GLY A 120 -3.13 -21.83 -9.72
N VAL A 121 -2.86 -20.82 -10.56
CA VAL A 121 -1.56 -20.12 -10.61
C VAL A 121 -1.30 -19.29 -9.35
N PHE A 122 -2.37 -18.73 -8.76
CA PHE A 122 -2.30 -17.89 -7.58
C PHE A 122 -3.49 -18.15 -6.66
N SER A 123 -3.27 -18.47 -5.39
CA SER A 123 -4.37 -18.55 -4.43
C SER A 123 -4.58 -17.20 -3.74
N ILE A 124 -5.83 -16.71 -3.69
CA ILE A 124 -6.15 -15.49 -2.93
C ILE A 124 -5.76 -15.62 -1.44
N ARG A 125 -5.72 -16.85 -0.91
CA ARG A 125 -5.27 -17.11 0.47
C ARG A 125 -3.82 -16.69 0.71
N GLU A 126 -2.99 -16.66 -0.34
CA GLU A 126 -1.60 -16.23 -0.21
C GLU A 126 -1.48 -14.77 0.25
N LEU A 127 -2.50 -13.93 0.00
CA LEU A 127 -2.53 -12.57 0.56
C LEU A 127 -2.61 -12.57 2.09
N TYR A 128 -3.33 -13.54 2.66
CA TYR A 128 -3.41 -13.73 4.11
C TYR A 128 -2.12 -14.37 4.65
N ASP A 129 -1.63 -15.41 3.98
CA ASP A 129 -0.44 -16.15 4.43
C ASP A 129 0.84 -15.29 4.37
N GLN A 130 0.93 -14.39 3.39
CA GLN A 130 2.07 -13.49 3.18
C GLN A 130 1.82 -12.08 3.75
N PHE A 131 0.75 -11.87 4.54
CA PHE A 131 0.32 -10.51 4.89
C PHE A 131 1.41 -9.68 5.59
N GLY A 132 2.11 -10.25 6.58
CA GLY A 132 3.22 -9.57 7.25
C GLY A 132 4.38 -9.26 6.30
N ALA A 133 4.75 -10.22 5.46
CA ALA A 133 5.81 -10.05 4.47
C ALA A 133 5.45 -8.98 3.43
N LEU A 134 4.17 -8.89 3.04
CA LEU A 134 3.67 -7.84 2.14
C LEU A 134 3.78 -6.45 2.77
N ILE A 135 3.43 -6.29 4.06
CA ILE A 135 3.65 -5.02 4.78
C ILE A 135 5.11 -4.60 4.69
N SER A 136 6.05 -5.51 4.98
CA SER A 136 7.48 -5.21 4.91
C SER A 136 7.96 -4.87 3.51
N VAL A 137 7.58 -5.67 2.50
CA VAL A 137 7.93 -5.42 1.08
C VAL A 137 7.44 -4.06 0.60
N MET A 138 6.26 -3.62 1.05
CA MET A 138 5.69 -2.33 0.65
C MET A 138 6.27 -1.13 1.44
N THR A 139 6.95 -1.41 2.56
CA THR A 139 7.51 -0.38 3.46
C THR A 139 8.97 -0.07 3.17
N ILE A 140 9.75 -1.07 2.75
CA ILE A 140 11.18 -0.96 2.42
C ILE A 140 11.36 -0.28 1.06
#